data_AF-A0A934X0A3-F1
#
_entry.id   AF-A0A934X0A3-F1
#
_cell.length_a   1.000
_cell.length_b   1.000
_cell.length_c   1.000
_cell.angle_alpha   90.00
_cell.angle_beta   90.00
_cell.angle_gamma   90.00
#
_symmetry.space_group_name_H-M   'P 1'
#
loop_
_entity.id
_entity.type
_entity.pdbx_description
1 polymer ?
#
loop_
_entity_poly.entity_id
_entity_poly.type
_entity_poly.pdbx_seq_one_letter_code
_entity_poly.pdbx_strand_id
1 'polypeptide(L)'
;MLTSLELKNKHLKWLSFGVILLFSFLPLLLKFPYRVNIYVAWEGAYRMYLGQIPFKDFGIPLGYGFWLIPFLFFKIFGPAMFTLIKAQAFINLFSLLTFRGILRLFKLKEATVFFSVLVMCLSFTLINFWPWYNHTVFFFEIIAVYFALYYIIRKKRIYFLVLSTLFIWLALLTKQDGGALTFLVVFSLLIIDFFYMKQWKPLLIAIGSFIGFYLVLILPFLQYEFGYWFNYGQSPHYSRVSSYNFINDIFTQSNWIKGYFLAVVLIVLYRYNSKGFSQLWKDKSFVLFTLFTIGILIQAALIQVTSFSPPTVNLYFHSFAFAYILFNIQERINFNRALVFGVVLLFVLFWKSDNYWKYSQPLFTKIAPSLFTPPPPDVVSKGNWAAKKDTVVKREPVRWVESGLKTLNRIKLPKNTVEGIKSIQELEVVKTKEENIKVLNMSNLTFLAAELNYEPETGKDFPLWYHRGVALFDREVDMLCEKLNKAEYDLVLFEDMPNVDNFFPYEVIECAQNKYQRVDKFLSPTGYISDSVEVYVLKGAQDDGNINN
;
A
#
# COMPACT_ATOMS: atom_id res chain seq x y z
N MET A 1 2.50 -32.52 -33.61
CA MET A 1 2.91 -31.17 -34.08
C MET A 1 3.08 -30.16 -32.93
N LEU A 2 2.11 -30.01 -32.02
CA LEU A 2 2.25 -29.13 -30.83
C LEU A 2 3.40 -29.50 -29.88
N THR A 3 3.83 -30.76 -29.88
CA THR A 3 4.92 -31.26 -29.04
C THR A 3 6.30 -30.78 -29.50
N SER A 4 6.50 -30.26 -30.71
CA SER A 4 7.81 -29.76 -31.18
C SER A 4 7.87 -28.25 -31.38
N LEU A 5 6.75 -27.54 -31.21
CA LEU A 5 6.69 -26.09 -31.40
C LEU A 5 7.38 -25.35 -30.26
N GLU A 6 8.35 -24.50 -30.58
CA GLU A 6 9.02 -23.61 -29.63
C GLU A 6 8.59 -22.15 -29.83
N LEU A 7 8.29 -21.48 -28.72
CA LEU A 7 7.98 -20.06 -28.69
C LEU A 7 9.28 -19.25 -28.80
N LYS A 8 9.31 -18.32 -29.76
CA LYS A 8 10.46 -17.44 -29.96
C LYS A 8 10.62 -16.48 -28.78
N ASN A 9 11.85 -16.34 -28.26
CA ASN A 9 12.20 -15.40 -27.19
C ASN A 9 11.71 -13.97 -27.45
N LYS A 10 11.74 -13.51 -28.71
CA LYS A 10 11.21 -12.18 -29.10
C LYS A 10 9.73 -12.04 -28.77
N HIS A 11 8.92 -13.06 -29.02
CA HIS A 11 7.48 -13.02 -28.73
C HIS A 11 7.21 -13.05 -27.23
N LEU A 12 7.91 -13.92 -26.48
CA LEU A 12 7.80 -13.99 -25.02
C LEU A 12 8.20 -12.67 -24.33
N LYS A 13 9.24 -12.01 -24.86
CA LYS A 13 9.66 -10.68 -24.41
C LYS A 13 8.53 -9.66 -24.55
N TRP A 14 7.88 -9.60 -25.71
CA TRP A 14 6.76 -8.68 -25.97
C TRP A 14 5.51 -9.06 -25.18
N LEU A 15 5.22 -10.35 -25.05
CA LEU A 15 4.12 -10.84 -24.22
C LEU A 15 4.30 -10.42 -22.76
N SER A 16 5.52 -10.51 -22.22
CA SER A 16 5.84 -10.02 -20.88
C SER A 16 5.56 -8.53 -20.75
N PHE A 17 5.96 -7.71 -21.71
CA PHE A 17 5.63 -6.28 -21.70
C PHE A 17 4.13 -6.03 -21.81
N GLY A 18 3.41 -6.80 -22.64
CA GLY A 18 1.95 -6.72 -22.76
C GLY A 18 1.26 -7.00 -21.43
N VAL A 19 1.69 -8.04 -20.69
CA VAL A 19 1.17 -8.34 -19.34
C VAL A 19 1.47 -7.19 -18.37
N ILE A 20 2.69 -6.65 -18.39
CA ILE A 20 3.04 -5.50 -17.53
C ILE A 20 2.12 -4.31 -17.81
N LEU A 21 1.97 -3.92 -19.07
CA LEU A 21 1.12 -2.79 -19.46
C LEU A 21 -0.35 -3.04 -19.08
N LEU A 22 -0.85 -4.25 -19.37
CA LEU A 22 -2.23 -4.63 -19.05
C LEU A 22 -2.51 -4.48 -17.56
N PHE A 23 -1.72 -5.11 -16.69
CA PHE A 23 -2.00 -5.12 -15.25
C PHE A 23 -1.71 -3.78 -14.57
N SER A 24 -0.75 -2.99 -15.08
CA SER A 24 -0.49 -1.65 -14.55
C SER A 24 -1.60 -0.67 -14.91
N PHE A 25 -2.17 -0.75 -16.11
CA PHE A 25 -3.16 0.23 -16.60
C PHE A 25 -4.61 -0.22 -16.50
N LEU A 26 -4.88 -1.51 -16.24
CA LEU A 26 -6.23 -2.04 -16.01
C LEU A 26 -7.05 -1.18 -15.03
N PRO A 27 -6.50 -0.70 -13.89
CA PRO A 27 -7.26 0.13 -12.95
C PRO A 27 -7.80 1.42 -13.55
N LEU A 28 -7.09 2.00 -14.53
CA LEU A 28 -7.49 3.24 -15.17
C LEU A 28 -8.78 3.09 -16.00
N LEU A 29 -9.20 1.86 -16.27
CA LEU A 29 -10.42 1.55 -17.03
C LEU A 29 -11.61 1.23 -16.11
N LEU A 30 -11.38 1.10 -14.80
CA LEU A 30 -12.40 0.68 -13.84
C LEU A 30 -12.98 1.86 -13.05
N LYS A 31 -14.12 1.63 -12.40
CA LYS A 31 -14.68 2.50 -11.36
C LYS A 31 -14.55 1.77 -10.03
N PHE A 32 -14.22 2.49 -8.96
CA PHE A 32 -13.91 1.86 -7.69
C PHE A 32 -14.85 2.32 -6.58
N PRO A 33 -15.24 1.45 -5.64
CA PRO A 33 -15.78 1.91 -4.37
C PRO A 33 -14.68 2.63 -3.58
N TYR A 34 -15.10 3.58 -2.73
CA TYR A 34 -14.24 4.17 -1.71
C TYR A 34 -13.63 3.08 -0.82
N ARG A 35 -12.41 3.30 -0.33
CA ARG A 35 -11.66 2.36 0.50
C ARG A 35 -11.26 3.00 1.81
N VAL A 36 -11.44 2.27 2.90
CA VAL A 36 -10.96 2.69 4.23
C VAL A 36 -9.46 3.06 4.19
N ASN A 37 -9.07 4.06 4.97
CA ASN A 37 -7.71 4.59 5.09
C ASN A 37 -7.14 5.29 3.85
N ILE A 38 -7.85 5.34 2.72
CA ILE A 38 -7.35 6.08 1.55
C ILE A 38 -7.28 7.60 1.79
N TYR A 39 -8.06 8.09 2.75
CA TYR A 39 -8.06 9.48 3.18
C TYR A 39 -6.66 9.95 3.60
N VAL A 40 -5.85 9.10 4.24
CA VAL A 40 -4.48 9.44 4.67
C VAL A 40 -3.58 9.71 3.45
N ALA A 41 -3.71 8.89 2.40
CA ALA A 41 -2.96 9.06 1.17
C ALA A 41 -3.39 10.32 0.42
N TRP A 42 -4.70 10.57 0.37
CA TRP A 42 -5.26 11.74 -0.30
C TRP A 42 -4.90 13.03 0.44
N GLU A 43 -5.16 13.10 1.74
CA GLU A 43 -5.00 14.31 2.55
C GLU A 43 -3.54 14.73 2.62
N GLY A 44 -2.61 13.82 2.89
CA GLY A 44 -1.19 14.18 2.94
C GLY A 44 -0.68 14.70 1.59
N ALA A 45 -1.15 14.12 0.48
CA ALA A 45 -0.82 14.61 -0.86
C ALA A 45 -1.49 15.96 -1.16
N TYR A 46 -2.71 16.18 -0.67
CA TYR A 46 -3.45 17.42 -0.83
C TYR A 46 -2.85 18.57 -0.03
N ARG A 47 -2.48 18.34 1.22
CA ARG A 47 -1.76 19.30 2.07
C ARG A 47 -0.44 19.73 1.42
N MET A 48 0.35 18.77 0.93
CA MET A 48 1.55 19.08 0.15
C MET A 48 1.22 19.85 -1.14
N TYR A 49 0.11 19.52 -1.81
CA TYR A 49 -0.37 20.26 -2.97
C TYR A 49 -0.68 21.72 -2.65
N LEU A 50 -1.24 22.02 -1.48
CA LEU A 50 -1.46 23.38 -0.98
C LEU A 50 -0.17 24.11 -0.53
N GLY A 51 0.96 23.40 -0.43
CA GLY A 51 2.25 23.96 -0.03
C GLY A 51 2.63 23.67 1.43
N GLN A 52 1.82 22.91 2.16
CA GLN A 52 2.16 22.46 3.51
C GLN A 52 3.32 21.45 3.48
N ILE A 53 4.22 21.57 4.45
CA ILE A 53 5.45 20.79 4.56
C ILE A 53 5.27 19.78 5.71
N PRO A 54 5.43 18.46 5.45
CA PRO A 54 5.39 17.44 6.48
C PRO A 54 6.37 17.72 7.63
N PHE A 55 5.98 17.34 8.85
CA PHE A 55 6.63 17.61 10.14
C PHE A 55 6.61 19.07 10.61
N LYS A 56 6.66 20.04 9.68
CA LYS A 56 6.56 21.47 10.00
C LYS A 56 5.12 21.89 10.22
N ASP A 57 4.27 21.59 9.23
CA ASP A 57 2.89 22.08 9.19
C ASP A 57 1.88 21.00 9.59
N PHE A 58 2.31 19.73 9.65
CA PHE A 58 1.52 18.62 10.19
C PHE A 58 2.42 17.42 10.54
N GLY A 59 2.06 16.69 11.58
CA GLY A 59 2.71 15.48 12.06
C GLY A 59 2.34 14.23 11.27
N ILE A 60 3.33 13.38 10.99
CA ILE A 60 3.13 12.07 10.36
C ILE A 60 3.97 10.99 11.07
N PRO A 61 3.40 9.80 11.33
CA PRO A 61 4.13 8.71 11.99
C PRO A 61 5.05 7.94 11.03
N LEU A 62 4.78 8.09 9.74
CA LEU A 62 5.58 7.61 8.62
C LEU A 62 6.49 8.75 8.14
N GLY A 63 7.46 8.46 7.29
CA GLY A 63 8.17 9.53 6.58
C GLY A 63 7.35 10.09 5.41
N TYR A 64 7.77 11.24 4.88
CA TYR A 64 7.11 11.90 3.74
C TYR A 64 7.26 11.16 2.40
N GLY A 65 8.12 10.14 2.32
CA GLY A 65 8.41 9.36 1.11
C GLY A 65 7.17 8.72 0.49
N PHE A 66 6.19 8.33 1.31
CA PHE A 66 4.92 7.76 0.84
C PHE A 66 4.15 8.71 -0.08
N TRP A 67 4.15 10.00 0.23
CA TRP A 67 3.34 11.01 -0.46
C TRP A 67 4.02 11.64 -1.67
N LEU A 68 5.32 11.41 -1.89
CA LEU A 68 6.06 12.04 -3.00
C LEU A 68 5.42 11.78 -4.38
N ILE A 69 5.05 10.52 -4.66
CA ILE A 69 4.42 10.15 -5.95
C ILE A 69 2.97 10.66 -6.02
N PRO A 70 2.10 10.40 -5.01
CA PRO A 70 0.77 11.02 -4.95
C PRO A 70 0.77 12.54 -5.16
N PHE A 71 1.64 13.27 -4.45
CA PHE A 71 1.79 14.72 -4.55
C PHE A 71 2.17 15.17 -5.96
N LEU A 72 3.17 14.54 -6.59
CA LEU A 72 3.55 14.84 -7.96
C LEU A 72 2.35 14.65 -8.92
N PHE A 73 1.59 13.58 -8.73
CA PHE A 73 0.41 13.33 -9.56
C PHE A 73 -0.71 14.32 -9.29
N PHE A 74 -0.87 14.82 -8.06
CA PHE A 74 -1.83 15.90 -7.76
C PHE A 74 -1.44 17.21 -8.46
N LYS A 75 -0.14 17.53 -8.54
CA LYS A 75 0.34 18.69 -9.30
C LYS A 75 0.07 18.56 -10.81
N ILE A 76 0.13 17.35 -11.37
CA ILE A 76 -0.07 17.11 -12.81
C ILE A 76 -1.56 16.98 -13.18
N PHE A 77 -2.35 16.27 -12.37
CA PHE A 77 -3.72 15.86 -12.72
C PHE A 77 -4.81 16.42 -11.82
N GLY A 78 -4.45 17.21 -10.81
CA GLY A 78 -5.36 17.73 -9.79
C GLY A 78 -5.65 16.74 -8.65
N PRO A 79 -6.18 17.23 -7.51
CA PRO A 79 -6.35 16.48 -6.26
C PRO A 79 -7.61 15.60 -6.25
N ALA A 80 -7.87 14.86 -7.33
CA ALA A 80 -8.94 13.86 -7.34
C ALA A 80 -8.47 12.55 -6.70
N MET A 81 -9.35 11.84 -6.00
CA MET A 81 -9.10 10.46 -5.52
C MET A 81 -8.68 9.53 -6.66
N PHE A 82 -9.24 9.70 -7.86
CA PHE A 82 -8.82 8.92 -9.02
C PHE A 82 -7.37 9.21 -9.47
N THR A 83 -6.81 10.37 -9.12
CA THR A 83 -5.39 10.68 -9.35
C THR A 83 -4.47 9.75 -8.53
N LEU A 84 -4.91 9.29 -7.35
CA LEU A 84 -4.18 8.28 -6.57
C LEU A 84 -4.08 6.95 -7.32
N ILE A 85 -5.11 6.56 -8.07
CA ILE A 85 -5.08 5.34 -8.91
C ILE A 85 -4.10 5.52 -10.07
N LYS A 86 -3.99 6.73 -10.65
CA LYS A 86 -2.95 7.03 -11.66
C LYS A 86 -1.55 6.90 -11.09
N ALA A 87 -1.33 7.43 -9.87
CA ALA A 87 -0.06 7.27 -9.16
C ALA A 87 0.25 5.77 -8.91
N GLN A 88 -0.74 4.98 -8.50
CA GLN A 88 -0.56 3.55 -8.28
C GLN A 88 -0.27 2.80 -9.59
N ALA A 89 -0.89 3.17 -10.72
CA ALA A 89 -0.59 2.58 -12.03
C ALA A 89 0.87 2.83 -12.44
N PHE A 90 1.39 4.02 -12.15
CA PHE A 90 2.80 4.35 -12.35
C PHE A 90 3.72 3.47 -11.48
N ILE A 91 3.41 3.37 -10.17
CA ILE A 91 4.15 2.51 -9.25
C ILE A 91 4.16 1.06 -9.75
N ASN A 92 2.99 0.53 -10.15
CA ASN A 92 2.86 -0.83 -10.69
C ASN A 92 3.74 -1.04 -11.94
N LEU A 93 3.70 -0.10 -12.90
CA LEU A 93 4.49 -0.17 -14.13
C LEU A 93 5.98 -0.26 -13.84
N PHE A 94 6.50 0.67 -13.05
CA PHE A 94 7.94 0.70 -12.76
C PHE A 94 8.36 -0.45 -11.84
N SER A 95 7.50 -0.89 -10.91
CA SER A 95 7.74 -2.10 -10.10
C SER A 95 7.96 -3.32 -10.99
N LEU A 96 7.04 -3.57 -11.93
CA LEU A 96 7.09 -4.74 -12.79
C LEU A 96 8.24 -4.69 -13.80
N LEU A 97 8.54 -3.51 -14.35
CA LEU A 97 9.70 -3.31 -15.22
C LEU A 97 11.02 -3.55 -14.47
N THR A 98 11.12 -3.07 -13.24
CA THR A 98 12.28 -3.24 -12.37
C THR A 98 12.46 -4.70 -11.98
N PHE A 99 11.39 -5.36 -11.53
CA PHE A 99 11.39 -6.79 -11.23
C PHE A 99 11.86 -7.62 -12.43
N ARG A 100 11.30 -7.36 -13.62
CA ARG A 100 11.76 -8.00 -14.86
C ARG A 100 13.24 -7.72 -15.15
N GLY A 101 13.72 -6.52 -14.88
CA GLY A 101 15.13 -6.14 -14.97
C GLY A 101 16.02 -7.00 -14.06
N ILE A 102 15.62 -7.19 -12.80
CA ILE A 102 16.31 -8.05 -11.83
C ILE A 102 16.37 -9.50 -12.34
N LEU A 103 15.26 -10.06 -12.82
CA LEU A 103 15.25 -11.43 -13.34
C LEU A 103 16.24 -11.62 -14.51
N ARG A 104 16.37 -10.62 -15.37
CA ARG A 104 17.33 -10.63 -16.48
C ARG A 104 18.78 -10.46 -16.03
N LEU A 105 19.03 -9.80 -14.91
CA LEU A 105 20.37 -9.74 -14.31
C LEU A 105 20.84 -11.14 -13.87
N PHE A 106 19.93 -11.95 -13.34
CA PHE A 106 20.17 -13.36 -12.99
C PHE A 106 20.07 -14.32 -14.20
N LYS A 107 20.03 -13.81 -15.43
CA LYS A 107 20.03 -14.58 -16.68
C LYS A 107 18.87 -15.59 -16.80
N LEU A 108 17.70 -15.28 -16.23
CA LEU A 108 16.50 -16.10 -16.45
C LEU A 108 16.08 -16.07 -17.94
N LYS A 109 15.67 -17.23 -18.49
CA LYS A 109 15.14 -17.36 -19.85
C LYS A 109 13.80 -16.61 -20.00
N GLU A 110 13.46 -16.12 -21.19
CA GLU A 110 12.29 -15.24 -21.40
C GLU A 110 10.96 -15.86 -20.96
N ALA A 111 10.74 -17.17 -21.15
CA ALA A 111 9.54 -17.85 -20.64
C ALA A 111 9.46 -17.82 -19.10
N THR A 112 10.58 -18.04 -18.42
CA THR A 112 10.64 -17.98 -16.95
C THR A 112 10.44 -16.57 -16.43
N VAL A 113 10.99 -15.56 -17.12
CA VAL A 113 10.73 -14.14 -16.83
C VAL A 113 9.24 -13.84 -16.97
N PHE A 114 8.62 -14.29 -18.07
CA PHE A 114 7.19 -14.11 -18.31
C PHE A 114 6.35 -14.69 -17.17
N PHE A 115 6.57 -15.95 -16.77
CA PHE A 115 5.78 -16.58 -15.70
C PHE A 115 5.98 -15.90 -14.36
N SER A 116 7.20 -15.53 -14.00
CA SER A 116 7.47 -14.80 -12.76
C SER A 116 6.78 -13.43 -12.72
N VAL A 117 6.81 -12.69 -13.84
CA VAL A 117 6.09 -11.41 -13.98
C VAL A 117 4.58 -11.62 -13.89
N LEU A 118 4.04 -12.68 -14.51
CA LEU A 118 2.63 -13.01 -14.42
C LEU A 118 2.22 -13.34 -12.98
N VAL A 119 3.02 -14.14 -12.25
CA VAL A 119 2.79 -14.41 -10.82
C VAL A 119 2.79 -13.10 -10.02
N MET A 120 3.74 -12.20 -10.26
CA MET A 120 3.77 -10.88 -9.61
C MET A 120 2.50 -10.06 -9.90
N CYS A 121 2.03 -10.08 -11.14
CA CYS A 121 0.81 -9.38 -11.54
C CYS A 121 -0.42 -9.95 -10.81
N LEU A 122 -0.55 -11.28 -10.76
CA LEU A 122 -1.71 -11.97 -10.18
C LEU A 122 -1.71 -11.95 -8.64
N SER A 123 -0.54 -12.05 -8.02
CA SER A 123 -0.42 -12.14 -6.56
C SER A 123 -0.34 -10.77 -5.88
N PHE A 124 0.20 -9.75 -6.55
CA PHE A 124 0.53 -8.48 -5.89
C PHE A 124 -0.03 -7.26 -6.61
N THR A 125 0.07 -7.16 -7.95
CA THR A 125 -0.43 -5.97 -8.68
C THR A 125 -1.95 -5.91 -8.72
N LEU A 126 -2.63 -7.01 -9.04
CA LEU A 126 -4.07 -7.07 -9.25
C LEU A 126 -4.90 -6.71 -8.00
N ILE A 127 -4.33 -6.94 -6.82
CA ILE A 127 -4.99 -6.65 -5.53
C ILE A 127 -4.67 -5.25 -4.99
N ASN A 128 -3.68 -4.55 -5.56
CA ASN A 128 -3.18 -3.27 -5.09
C ASN A 128 -3.35 -2.18 -6.17
N PHE A 129 -4.59 -1.74 -6.34
CA PHE A 129 -4.95 -0.64 -7.27
C PHE A 129 -4.98 0.75 -6.62
N TRP A 130 -4.88 0.79 -5.30
CA TRP A 130 -4.79 2.02 -4.51
C TRP A 130 -3.36 2.17 -3.97
N PRO A 131 -2.87 3.41 -3.80
CA PRO A 131 -1.59 3.64 -3.14
C PRO A 131 -1.65 3.21 -1.67
N TRP A 132 -0.72 2.34 -1.33
CA TRP A 132 -0.48 1.87 0.03
C TRP A 132 0.98 2.07 0.36
N TYR A 133 1.29 2.54 1.58
CA TYR A 133 2.67 2.73 2.01
C TYR A 133 3.48 1.42 1.94
N ASN A 134 2.85 0.26 2.20
CA ASN A 134 3.47 -1.07 2.03
C ASN A 134 3.87 -1.36 0.57
N HIS A 135 3.08 -0.90 -0.41
CA HIS A 135 3.43 -1.04 -1.81
C HIS A 135 4.53 -0.04 -2.18
N THR A 136 4.37 1.23 -1.79
CA THR A 136 5.35 2.28 -2.12
C THR A 136 6.73 1.98 -1.54
N VAL A 137 6.83 1.43 -0.32
CA VAL A 137 8.11 1.04 0.27
C VAL A 137 8.75 -0.09 -0.53
N PHE A 138 7.98 -1.11 -0.90
CA PHE A 138 8.44 -2.21 -1.73
C PHE A 138 8.85 -1.75 -3.14
N PHE A 139 8.16 -0.75 -3.71
CA PHE A 139 8.52 -0.12 -4.97
C PHE A 139 9.90 0.54 -4.92
N PHE A 140 10.17 1.32 -3.86
CA PHE A 140 11.49 1.93 -3.67
C PHE A 140 12.57 0.87 -3.40
N GLU A 141 12.25 -0.16 -2.62
CA GLU A 141 13.14 -1.27 -2.32
C GLU A 141 13.62 -1.99 -3.59
N ILE A 142 12.71 -2.42 -4.46
CA ILE A 142 13.12 -3.17 -5.66
C ILE A 142 13.94 -2.32 -6.62
N ILE A 143 13.74 -0.99 -6.65
CA ILE A 143 14.59 -0.09 -7.42
C ILE A 143 15.99 0.02 -6.78
N ALA A 144 16.07 0.16 -5.45
CA ALA A 144 17.33 0.14 -4.74
C ALA A 144 18.12 -1.15 -5.03
N VAL A 145 17.46 -2.30 -4.85
CA VAL A 145 18.05 -3.62 -5.12
C VAL A 145 18.44 -3.76 -6.59
N TYR A 146 17.61 -3.30 -7.53
CA TYR A 146 17.95 -3.35 -8.95
C TYR A 146 19.24 -2.57 -9.24
N PHE A 147 19.39 -1.34 -8.73
CA PHE A 147 20.60 -0.56 -8.96
C PHE A 147 21.83 -1.19 -8.30
N ALA A 148 21.70 -1.72 -7.08
CA ALA A 148 22.78 -2.45 -6.42
C ALA A 148 23.20 -3.69 -7.23
N LEU A 149 22.25 -4.54 -7.62
CA LEU A 149 22.52 -5.73 -8.45
C LEU A 149 23.07 -5.37 -9.82
N TYR A 150 22.57 -4.30 -10.44
CA TYR A 150 23.05 -3.82 -11.74
C TYR A 150 24.52 -3.42 -11.64
N TYR A 151 24.91 -2.71 -10.57
CA TYR A 151 26.31 -2.43 -10.28
C TYR A 151 27.12 -3.72 -10.05
N ILE A 152 26.68 -4.60 -9.15
CA ILE A 152 27.39 -5.82 -8.73
C ILE A 152 27.64 -6.77 -9.92
N ILE A 153 26.62 -7.00 -10.75
CA ILE A 153 26.63 -8.01 -11.82
C ILE A 153 27.21 -7.45 -13.13
N ARG A 154 26.90 -6.19 -13.48
CA ARG A 154 27.34 -5.59 -14.76
C ARG A 154 28.58 -4.70 -14.62
N LYS A 155 29.10 -4.50 -13.40
CA LYS A 155 30.25 -3.63 -13.08
C LYS A 155 30.13 -2.25 -13.73
N LYS A 156 28.99 -1.61 -13.47
CA LYS A 156 28.60 -0.32 -14.06
C LYS A 156 29.10 0.85 -13.21
N ARG A 157 28.81 2.06 -13.66
CA ARG A 157 29.29 3.30 -13.04
C ARG A 157 28.82 3.40 -11.58
N ILE A 158 29.64 4.04 -10.74
CA ILE A 158 29.42 4.20 -9.30
C ILE A 158 28.11 4.94 -8.94
N TYR A 159 27.55 5.74 -9.85
CA TYR A 159 26.29 6.46 -9.59
C TYR A 159 25.13 5.51 -9.31
N PHE A 160 25.18 4.25 -9.77
CA PHE A 160 24.15 3.26 -9.42
C PHE A 160 24.14 2.93 -7.93
N LEU A 161 25.28 2.98 -7.25
CA LEU A 161 25.33 2.83 -5.79
C LEU A 161 24.73 4.03 -5.09
N VAL A 162 25.02 5.24 -5.58
CA VAL A 162 24.42 6.48 -5.07
C VAL A 162 22.90 6.43 -5.23
N LEU A 163 22.39 6.10 -6.42
CA LEU A 163 20.97 5.92 -6.68
C LEU A 163 20.37 4.81 -5.80
N SER A 164 21.06 3.68 -5.63
CA SER A 164 20.61 2.63 -4.71
C SER A 164 20.40 3.16 -3.30
N THR A 165 21.32 3.97 -2.78
CA THR A 165 21.21 4.54 -1.44
C THR A 165 20.13 5.62 -1.32
N LEU A 166 19.89 6.41 -2.36
CA LEU A 166 18.73 7.32 -2.43
C LEU A 166 17.43 6.52 -2.26
N PHE A 167 17.27 5.43 -3.01
CA PHE A 167 16.06 4.62 -2.95
C PHE A 167 15.92 3.85 -1.62
N ILE A 168 17.02 3.51 -0.93
CA ILE A 168 16.95 3.04 0.47
C ILE A 168 16.33 4.13 1.37
N TRP A 169 16.77 5.38 1.24
CA TRP A 169 16.20 6.48 2.03
C TRP A 169 14.74 6.76 1.69
N LEU A 170 14.36 6.71 0.42
CA LEU A 170 12.95 6.82 0.03
C LEU A 170 12.10 5.68 0.62
N ALA A 171 12.64 4.45 0.71
CA ALA A 171 11.99 3.34 1.38
C ALA A 171 11.85 3.59 2.91
N LEU A 172 12.92 4.01 3.58
CA LEU A 172 12.92 4.37 5.02
C LEU A 172 11.92 5.48 5.34
N LEU A 173 11.90 6.51 4.49
CA LEU A 173 10.96 7.61 4.55
C LEU A 173 9.56 7.24 4.08
N THR A 174 9.30 6.02 3.64
CA THR A 174 7.93 5.56 3.36
C THR A 174 7.42 4.69 4.49
N LYS A 175 8.24 3.74 4.92
CA LYS A 175 7.95 2.82 6.01
C LYS A 175 9.26 2.31 6.62
N GLN A 176 9.42 2.49 7.93
CA GLN A 176 10.70 2.32 8.62
C GLN A 176 11.20 0.86 8.60
N ASP A 177 10.31 -0.09 8.90
CA ASP A 177 10.60 -1.52 8.88
C ASP A 177 10.98 -2.01 7.46
N GLY A 178 10.19 -1.65 6.45
CA GLY A 178 10.48 -1.98 5.04
C GLY A 178 11.77 -1.33 4.53
N GLY A 179 12.02 -0.07 4.89
CA GLY A 179 13.25 0.63 4.55
C GLY A 179 14.49 0.05 5.23
N ALA A 180 14.39 -0.34 6.51
CA ALA A 180 15.47 -1.00 7.23
C ALA A 180 15.79 -2.36 6.60
N LEU A 181 14.78 -3.12 6.20
CA LEU A 181 14.97 -4.38 5.48
C LEU A 181 15.58 -4.18 4.09
N THR A 182 15.19 -3.12 3.38
CA THR A 182 15.83 -2.70 2.12
C THR A 182 17.33 -2.44 2.33
N PHE A 183 17.68 -1.67 3.37
CA PHE A 183 19.06 -1.40 3.75
C PHE A 183 19.82 -2.72 3.99
N LEU A 184 19.27 -3.62 4.83
CA LEU A 184 19.89 -4.89 5.15
C LEU A 184 20.11 -5.76 3.91
N VAL A 185 19.11 -5.87 3.02
CA VAL A 185 19.23 -6.65 1.77
C VAL A 185 20.32 -6.07 0.87
N VAL A 186 20.28 -4.76 0.59
CA VAL A 186 21.25 -4.12 -0.30
C VAL A 186 22.68 -4.21 0.24
N PHE A 187 22.88 -3.88 1.52
CA PHE A 187 24.21 -3.94 2.13
C PHE A 187 24.72 -5.38 2.25
N SER A 188 23.86 -6.36 2.52
CA SER A 188 24.26 -7.77 2.48
C SER A 188 24.75 -8.18 1.10
N LEU A 189 24.08 -7.76 0.02
CA LEU A 189 24.53 -8.02 -1.36
C LEU A 189 25.89 -7.37 -1.65
N LEU A 190 26.11 -6.13 -1.20
CA LEU A 190 27.38 -5.42 -1.36
C LEU A 190 28.51 -6.04 -0.54
N ILE A 191 28.24 -6.50 0.68
CA ILE A 191 29.19 -7.22 1.53
C ILE A 191 29.60 -8.54 0.87
N ILE A 192 28.63 -9.29 0.31
CA ILE A 192 28.94 -10.49 -0.47
C ILE A 192 29.79 -10.14 -1.70
N ASP A 193 29.46 -9.09 -2.46
CA ASP A 193 30.30 -8.64 -3.59
C ASP A 193 31.72 -8.27 -3.14
N PHE A 194 31.86 -7.61 -1.99
CA PHE A 194 33.16 -7.31 -1.38
C PHE A 194 33.96 -8.59 -1.11
N PHE A 195 33.34 -9.64 -0.56
CA PHE A 195 34.03 -10.91 -0.31
C PHE A 195 34.52 -11.58 -1.60
N TYR A 196 33.76 -11.50 -2.69
CA TYR A 196 34.14 -12.04 -4.00
C TYR A 196 35.22 -11.20 -4.70
N MET A 197 35.07 -9.88 -4.70
CA MET A 197 35.91 -8.99 -5.50
C MET A 197 37.13 -8.45 -4.74
N LYS A 198 37.10 -8.52 -3.40
CA LYS A 198 38.07 -7.90 -2.49
C LYS A 198 38.25 -6.40 -2.69
N GLN A 199 37.18 -5.72 -3.16
CA GLN A 199 37.16 -4.27 -3.41
C GLN A 199 36.27 -3.57 -2.39
N TRP A 200 36.86 -2.77 -1.49
CA TRP A 200 36.12 -2.05 -0.44
C TRP A 200 35.48 -0.74 -0.90
N LYS A 201 35.99 -0.14 -1.99
CA LYS A 201 35.51 1.15 -2.52
C LYS A 201 33.98 1.20 -2.76
N PRO A 202 33.33 0.19 -3.35
CA PRO A 202 31.89 0.21 -3.57
C PRO A 202 31.10 0.31 -2.26
N LEU A 203 31.52 -0.44 -1.24
CA LEU A 203 30.90 -0.42 0.08
C LEU A 203 31.09 0.94 0.75
N LEU A 204 32.29 1.53 0.68
CA LEU A 204 32.53 2.87 1.23
C LEU A 204 31.70 3.94 0.52
N ILE A 205 31.57 3.88 -0.80
CA ILE A 205 30.72 4.81 -1.58
C ILE A 205 29.25 4.69 -1.14
N ALA A 206 28.75 3.46 -0.95
CA ALA A 206 27.39 3.25 -0.47
C ALA A 206 27.19 3.81 0.95
N ILE A 207 28.13 3.57 1.87
CA ILE A 207 28.07 4.14 3.24
C ILE A 207 28.09 5.66 3.19
N GLY A 208 29.05 6.25 2.48
CA GLY A 208 29.19 7.70 2.35
C GLY A 208 27.96 8.35 1.72
N SER A 209 27.38 7.73 0.69
CA SER A 209 26.14 8.21 0.06
C SER A 209 24.94 8.09 1.01
N PHE A 210 24.85 6.99 1.77
CA PHE A 210 23.80 6.81 2.76
C PHE A 210 23.86 7.89 3.85
N ILE A 211 25.06 8.20 4.38
CA ILE A 211 25.26 9.31 5.33
C ILE A 211 24.94 10.66 4.66
N GLY A 212 25.36 10.88 3.42
CA GLY A 212 25.06 12.10 2.69
C GLY A 212 23.56 12.36 2.55
N PHE A 213 22.78 11.33 2.20
CA PHE A 213 21.33 11.45 2.12
C PHE A 213 20.65 11.64 3.47
N TYR A 214 21.17 11.07 4.57
CA TYR A 214 20.69 11.40 5.92
C TYR A 214 20.78 12.91 6.19
N LEU A 215 21.94 13.49 5.91
CA LEU A 215 22.20 14.92 6.13
C LEU A 215 21.31 15.82 5.27
N VAL A 216 20.91 15.38 4.08
CA VAL A 216 20.06 16.18 3.18
C VAL A 216 18.56 15.98 3.47
N LEU A 217 18.14 14.75 3.77
CA LEU A 217 16.72 14.38 3.80
C LEU A 217 16.11 14.41 5.21
N ILE A 218 16.92 14.28 6.26
CA ILE A 218 16.45 14.20 7.66
C ILE A 218 16.88 15.43 8.45
N LEU A 219 18.15 15.83 8.36
CA LEU A 219 18.70 16.92 9.17
C LEU A 219 17.87 18.21 9.14
N PRO A 220 17.33 18.68 7.98
CA PRO A 220 16.52 19.90 7.94
C PRO A 220 15.22 19.81 8.74
N PHE A 221 14.73 18.59 9.01
CA PHE A 221 13.47 18.35 9.71
C PHE A 221 13.65 18.12 11.22
N LEU A 222 14.88 17.94 11.72
CA LEU A 222 15.12 17.71 13.15
C LEU A 222 14.62 18.87 14.04
N GLN A 223 14.59 20.09 13.50
CA GLN A 223 14.05 21.27 14.17
C GLN A 223 12.51 21.26 14.34
N TYR A 224 11.81 20.41 13.58
CA TYR A 224 10.34 20.30 13.56
C TYR A 224 9.85 19.04 14.28
N GLU A 225 10.48 18.72 15.41
CA GLU A 225 10.12 17.56 16.24
C GLU A 225 10.05 16.24 15.45
N PHE A 226 10.90 16.08 14.41
CA PHE A 226 10.94 14.87 13.59
C PHE A 226 11.06 13.59 14.44
N GLY A 227 11.85 13.64 15.53
CA GLY A 227 11.99 12.50 16.45
C GLY A 227 10.73 12.19 17.26
N TYR A 228 9.84 13.15 17.49
CA TYR A 228 8.53 12.91 18.10
C TYR A 228 7.61 12.20 17.10
N TRP A 229 7.55 12.71 15.87
CA TRP A 229 6.63 12.23 14.86
C TRP A 229 7.06 10.91 14.23
N PHE A 230 8.30 10.80 13.80
CA PHE A 230 8.80 9.65 13.05
C PHE A 230 8.93 8.43 13.96
N ASN A 231 8.05 7.44 13.79
CA ASN A 231 8.01 6.28 14.67
C ASN A 231 9.18 5.30 14.39
N TYR A 232 10.09 5.19 15.35
CA TYR A 232 11.14 4.18 15.43
C TYR A 232 11.05 3.35 16.73
N GLY A 233 9.89 3.37 17.41
CA GLY A 233 9.62 2.62 18.64
C GLY A 233 9.90 3.38 19.94
N GLN A 234 9.96 4.71 19.89
CA GLN A 234 10.17 5.64 21.01
C GLN A 234 8.87 6.20 21.56
N SER A 235 8.81 6.50 22.86
CA SER A 235 7.68 7.21 23.48
C SER A 235 7.33 8.50 22.72
N PRO A 236 6.05 8.82 22.48
CA PRO A 236 4.83 8.10 22.91
C PRO A 236 4.45 6.91 22.01
N HIS A 237 5.22 6.64 20.96
CA HIS A 237 5.08 5.44 20.13
C HIS A 237 5.61 4.20 20.84
N TYR A 238 5.19 3.03 20.35
CA TYR A 238 5.69 1.74 20.80
C TYR A 238 6.35 0.99 19.66
N SER A 239 7.35 0.16 20.00
CA SER A 239 7.91 -0.79 19.05
C SER A 239 6.80 -1.71 18.54
N ARG A 240 6.63 -1.74 17.21
CA ARG A 240 5.70 -2.66 16.55
C ARG A 240 6.25 -4.08 16.44
N VAL A 241 7.50 -4.30 16.84
CA VAL A 241 8.13 -5.62 16.83
C VAL A 241 7.88 -6.28 18.17
N SER A 242 6.88 -7.17 18.21
CA SER A 242 6.66 -8.10 19.31
C SER A 242 7.19 -9.46 18.92
N SER A 243 8.19 -9.97 19.65
CA SER A 243 8.73 -11.32 19.44
C SER A 243 7.66 -12.39 19.63
N TYR A 244 6.75 -12.18 20.58
CA TYR A 244 5.60 -13.05 20.80
C TYR A 244 4.69 -13.09 19.57
N ASN A 245 4.26 -11.94 19.05
CA ASN A 245 3.40 -11.88 17.87
C ASN A 245 4.13 -12.48 16.65
N PHE A 246 5.43 -12.22 16.50
CA PHE A 246 6.21 -12.75 15.40
C PHE A 246 6.30 -14.27 15.42
N ILE A 247 6.64 -14.86 16.57
CA ILE A 247 6.68 -16.31 16.73
C ILE A 247 5.27 -16.88 16.50
N ASN A 248 4.26 -16.29 17.11
CA ASN A 248 2.88 -16.77 16.99
C ASN A 248 2.40 -16.74 15.53
N ASP A 249 2.54 -15.63 14.81
CA ASP A 249 2.11 -15.50 13.42
C ASP A 249 2.91 -16.42 12.49
N ILE A 250 4.22 -16.55 12.71
CA ILE A 250 5.02 -17.51 11.95
C ILE A 250 4.49 -18.92 12.20
N PHE A 251 4.30 -19.38 13.43
CA PHE A 251 3.93 -20.77 13.67
C PHE A 251 2.47 -21.08 13.35
N THR A 252 1.54 -20.16 13.65
CA THR A 252 0.10 -20.34 13.42
C THR A 252 -0.33 -20.08 11.98
N GLN A 253 0.33 -19.15 11.28
CA GLN A 253 -0.04 -18.74 9.93
C GLN A 253 1.11 -19.00 8.93
N SER A 254 1.09 -18.31 7.78
CA SER A 254 2.22 -18.20 6.85
C SER A 254 2.72 -19.47 6.17
N ASN A 255 1.80 -20.40 5.90
CA ASN A 255 2.06 -21.68 5.22
C ASN A 255 2.87 -21.54 3.92
N TRP A 256 2.57 -20.54 3.09
CA TRP A 256 3.29 -20.32 1.83
C TRP A 256 4.74 -19.86 2.04
N ILE A 257 4.98 -18.97 3.01
CA ILE A 257 6.33 -18.49 3.31
C ILE A 257 7.19 -19.65 3.82
N LYS A 258 6.67 -20.48 4.75
CA LYS A 258 7.32 -21.71 5.21
C LYS A 258 7.64 -22.67 4.06
N GLY A 259 6.66 -22.89 3.18
CA GLY A 259 6.82 -23.75 2.01
C GLY A 259 7.94 -23.27 1.07
N TYR A 260 8.06 -21.94 0.87
CA TYR A 260 9.15 -21.39 0.07
C TYR A 260 10.50 -21.44 0.77
N PHE A 261 10.58 -21.20 2.08
CA PHE A 261 11.83 -21.42 2.82
C PHE A 261 12.30 -22.86 2.69
N LEU A 262 11.40 -23.83 2.86
CA LEU A 262 11.72 -25.24 2.67
C LEU A 262 12.21 -25.51 1.25
N ALA A 263 11.53 -24.98 0.22
CA ALA A 263 11.96 -25.14 -1.16
C ALA A 263 13.37 -24.56 -1.42
N VAL A 264 13.67 -23.37 -0.88
CA VAL A 264 15.01 -22.76 -0.98
C VAL A 264 16.05 -23.65 -0.31
N VAL A 265 15.79 -24.14 0.91
CA VAL A 265 16.70 -25.04 1.64
C VAL A 265 16.94 -26.33 0.86
N LEU A 266 15.90 -26.98 0.34
CA LEU A 266 16.03 -28.19 -0.46
C LEU A 266 16.84 -27.98 -1.73
N ILE A 267 16.67 -26.84 -2.41
CA ILE A 267 17.47 -26.48 -3.60
C ILE A 267 18.94 -26.26 -3.24
N VAL A 268 19.22 -25.56 -2.13
CA VAL A 268 20.59 -25.33 -1.65
C VAL A 268 21.26 -26.66 -1.27
N LEU A 269 20.57 -27.52 -0.52
CA LEU A 269 21.07 -28.85 -0.14
C LEU A 269 21.31 -29.74 -1.36
N TYR A 270 20.39 -29.73 -2.32
CA TYR A 270 20.55 -30.47 -3.58
C TYR A 270 21.80 -30.04 -4.34
N ARG A 271 22.00 -28.71 -4.51
CA ARG A 271 23.19 -28.19 -5.18
C ARG A 271 24.47 -28.48 -4.39
N TYR A 272 24.42 -28.34 -3.06
CA TYR A 272 25.53 -28.68 -2.17
C TYR A 272 25.95 -30.13 -2.34
N ASN A 273 25.02 -31.09 -2.30
CA ASN A 273 25.32 -32.51 -2.47
C ASN A 273 25.87 -32.83 -3.87
N SER A 274 25.37 -32.15 -4.91
CA SER A 274 25.80 -32.43 -6.29
C SER A 274 27.16 -31.85 -6.68
N LYS A 275 27.58 -30.72 -6.08
CA LYS A 275 28.76 -29.94 -6.51
C LYS A 275 29.78 -29.66 -5.39
N GLY A 276 29.39 -29.85 -4.14
CA GLY A 276 30.15 -29.44 -2.95
C GLY A 276 30.06 -27.94 -2.65
N PHE A 277 30.41 -27.56 -1.42
CA PHE A 277 30.36 -26.17 -0.93
C PHE A 277 31.22 -25.21 -1.76
N SER A 278 32.45 -25.61 -2.09
CA SER A 278 33.41 -24.76 -2.80
C SER A 278 32.89 -24.34 -4.17
N GLN A 279 32.27 -25.26 -4.91
CA GLN A 279 31.69 -24.95 -6.22
C GLN A 279 30.43 -24.10 -6.10
N LEU A 280 29.59 -24.37 -5.09
CA LEU A 280 28.40 -23.57 -4.81
C LEU A 280 28.79 -22.11 -4.51
N TRP A 281 29.81 -21.91 -3.68
CA TRP A 281 30.34 -20.58 -3.39
C TRP A 281 30.98 -19.92 -4.62
N LYS A 282 31.55 -20.66 -5.57
CA LYS A 282 32.05 -20.07 -6.83
C LYS A 282 30.93 -19.56 -7.75
N ASP A 283 29.72 -20.10 -7.65
CA ASP A 283 28.55 -19.63 -8.40
C ASP A 283 27.95 -18.37 -7.75
N LYS A 284 28.60 -17.24 -7.99
CA LYS A 284 28.20 -15.93 -7.47
C LYS A 284 26.75 -15.57 -7.80
N SER A 285 26.26 -15.94 -8.99
CA SER A 285 24.87 -15.66 -9.40
C SER A 285 23.87 -16.42 -8.54
N PHE A 286 24.15 -17.70 -8.28
CA PHE A 286 23.33 -18.52 -7.39
C PHE A 286 23.34 -18.00 -5.95
N VAL A 287 24.51 -17.66 -5.40
CA VAL A 287 24.64 -17.14 -4.03
C VAL A 287 23.87 -15.83 -3.86
N LEU A 288 24.08 -14.87 -4.77
CA LEU A 288 23.37 -13.58 -4.72
C LEU A 288 21.86 -13.76 -4.86
N PHE A 289 21.39 -14.62 -5.77
CA PHE A 289 19.95 -14.81 -5.95
C PHE A 289 19.32 -15.54 -4.75
N THR A 290 20.05 -16.49 -4.15
CA THR A 290 19.61 -17.20 -2.94
C THR A 290 19.47 -16.23 -1.77
N LEU A 291 20.50 -15.42 -1.52
CA LEU A 291 20.48 -14.41 -0.46
C LEU A 291 19.36 -13.40 -0.67
N PHE A 292 19.19 -12.92 -1.90
CA PHE A 292 18.11 -11.98 -2.22
C PHE A 292 16.72 -12.61 -1.98
N THR A 293 16.51 -13.85 -2.42
CA THR A 293 15.23 -14.56 -2.22
C THR A 293 14.93 -14.78 -0.74
N ILE A 294 15.93 -15.18 0.05
CA ILE A 294 15.81 -15.32 1.50
C ILE A 294 15.46 -13.97 2.15
N GLY A 295 16.14 -12.89 1.75
CA GLY A 295 15.84 -11.54 2.24
C GLY A 295 14.39 -11.14 2.01
N ILE A 296 13.87 -11.36 0.81
CA ILE A 296 12.46 -11.10 0.46
C ILE A 296 11.49 -11.96 1.30
N LEU A 297 11.81 -13.23 1.55
CA LEU A 297 10.96 -14.12 2.37
C LEU A 297 10.97 -13.71 3.84
N ILE A 298 12.14 -13.36 4.40
CA ILE A 298 12.27 -12.85 5.77
C ILE A 298 11.46 -11.56 5.92
N GLN A 299 11.59 -10.65 4.96
CA GLN A 299 10.84 -9.41 4.98
C GLN A 299 9.33 -9.65 4.92
N ALA A 300 8.86 -10.53 4.04
CA ALA A 300 7.44 -10.86 3.98
C ALA A 300 6.92 -11.41 5.32
N ALA A 301 7.72 -12.23 6.02
CA ALA A 301 7.38 -12.74 7.34
C ALA A 301 7.33 -11.62 8.40
N LEU A 302 8.27 -10.68 8.38
CA LEU A 302 8.31 -9.56 9.33
C LEU A 302 7.14 -8.59 9.11
N ILE A 303 6.86 -8.20 7.86
CA ILE A 303 5.81 -7.19 7.56
C ILE A 303 4.41 -7.72 7.89
N GLN A 304 4.19 -9.04 7.86
CA GLN A 304 2.92 -9.62 8.31
C GLN A 304 2.61 -9.31 9.77
N VAL A 305 3.64 -9.11 10.61
CA VAL A 305 3.51 -8.91 12.05
C VAL A 305 3.53 -7.42 12.39
N THR A 306 4.29 -6.62 11.64
CA THR A 306 4.48 -5.19 11.93
C THR A 306 3.44 -4.28 11.25
N SER A 307 2.58 -4.82 10.37
CA SER A 307 1.62 -4.05 9.58
C SER A 307 0.18 -4.35 9.94
N PHE A 308 -0.61 -3.31 10.24
CA PHE A 308 -2.07 -3.38 10.40
C PHE A 308 -2.84 -3.60 9.08
N SER A 309 -2.14 -3.87 7.98
CA SER A 309 -2.77 -4.02 6.67
C SER A 309 -3.08 -5.48 6.40
N PRO A 310 -4.08 -5.79 5.57
CA PRO A 310 -4.44 -7.17 5.26
C PRO A 310 -3.21 -7.97 4.79
N PRO A 311 -3.04 -9.25 5.21
CA PRO A 311 -1.89 -10.07 4.83
C PRO A 311 -1.67 -10.17 3.31
N THR A 312 -2.73 -9.93 2.53
CA THR A 312 -2.70 -9.92 1.07
C THR A 312 -1.79 -8.84 0.50
N VAL A 313 -1.56 -7.72 1.21
CA VAL A 313 -0.74 -6.61 0.69
C VAL A 313 0.73 -6.97 0.54
N ASN A 314 1.21 -8.10 1.08
CA ASN A 314 2.62 -8.50 1.03
C ASN A 314 2.88 -9.70 0.12
N LEU A 315 1.93 -10.10 -0.73
CA LEU A 315 2.02 -11.31 -1.56
C LEU A 315 3.03 -11.23 -2.73
N TYR A 316 3.92 -10.24 -2.75
CA TYR A 316 4.99 -10.13 -3.74
C TYR A 316 6.01 -11.26 -3.61
N PHE A 317 6.25 -11.80 -2.41
CA PHE A 317 7.26 -12.85 -2.18
C PHE A 317 7.04 -14.12 -3.02
N HIS A 318 5.77 -14.41 -3.39
CA HIS A 318 5.44 -15.51 -4.29
C HIS A 318 6.22 -15.44 -5.60
N SER A 319 6.34 -14.25 -6.20
CA SER A 319 6.99 -14.08 -7.51
C SER A 319 8.50 -14.29 -7.43
N PHE A 320 9.15 -13.85 -6.34
CA PHE A 320 10.59 -14.04 -6.11
C PHE A 320 10.94 -15.49 -5.83
N ALA A 321 10.20 -16.15 -4.93
CA ALA A 321 10.41 -17.56 -4.65
C ALA A 321 10.13 -18.43 -5.89
N PHE A 322 9.06 -18.13 -6.63
CA PHE A 322 8.75 -18.81 -7.88
C PHE A 322 9.84 -18.59 -8.93
N ALA A 323 10.33 -17.36 -9.10
CA ALA A 323 11.45 -17.07 -10.00
C ALA A 323 12.73 -17.81 -9.61
N TYR A 324 13.03 -17.91 -8.32
CA TYR A 324 14.18 -18.66 -7.80
C TYR A 324 14.08 -20.15 -8.09
N ILE A 325 12.90 -20.74 -7.91
CA ILE A 325 12.63 -22.15 -8.26
C ILE A 325 12.83 -22.34 -9.77
N LEU A 326 12.22 -21.49 -10.60
CA LEU A 326 12.38 -21.55 -12.07
C LEU A 326 13.84 -21.40 -12.49
N PHE A 327 14.59 -20.49 -11.88
CA PHE A 327 16.01 -20.30 -12.14
C PHE A 327 16.84 -21.59 -11.91
N ASN A 328 16.44 -22.42 -10.95
CA ASN A 328 17.14 -23.66 -10.64
C ASN A 328 16.73 -24.85 -11.52
N ILE A 329 15.56 -24.81 -12.16
CA ILE A 329 15.04 -25.91 -13.00
C ILE A 329 15.05 -25.60 -14.50
N GLN A 330 15.25 -24.34 -14.91
CA GLN A 330 15.21 -23.90 -16.32
C GLN A 330 16.26 -24.52 -17.24
N GLU A 331 17.32 -25.14 -16.70
CA GLU A 331 18.28 -25.90 -17.49
C GLU A 331 17.81 -27.32 -17.79
N ARG A 332 16.86 -27.83 -17.01
CA ARG A 332 16.28 -29.18 -17.17
C ARG A 332 14.96 -29.16 -17.91
N ILE A 333 14.23 -28.06 -17.79
CA ILE A 333 12.90 -27.88 -18.41
C ILE A 333 12.98 -26.75 -19.42
N ASN A 334 12.70 -27.06 -20.68
CA ASN A 334 12.56 -26.06 -21.74
C ASN A 334 11.17 -25.43 -21.69
N PHE A 335 11.03 -24.36 -20.92
CA PHE A 335 9.79 -23.59 -20.79
C PHE A 335 9.35 -22.87 -22.08
N ASN A 336 10.20 -22.80 -23.12
CA ASN A 336 9.81 -22.22 -24.41
C ASN A 336 8.98 -23.19 -25.26
N ARG A 337 9.01 -24.49 -24.95
CA ARG A 337 8.19 -25.49 -25.65
C ARG A 337 6.71 -25.18 -25.42
N ALA A 338 5.94 -25.02 -26.50
CA ALA A 338 4.57 -24.51 -26.45
C ALA A 338 3.65 -25.31 -25.51
N LEU A 339 3.77 -26.65 -25.51
CA LEU A 339 3.00 -27.51 -24.59
C LEU A 339 3.36 -27.24 -23.12
N VAL A 340 4.66 -27.21 -22.79
CA VAL A 340 5.13 -26.94 -21.41
C VAL A 340 4.70 -25.54 -20.99
N PHE A 341 4.86 -24.56 -21.88
CA PHE A 341 4.42 -23.19 -21.65
C PHE A 341 2.91 -23.11 -21.35
N GLY A 342 2.08 -23.75 -22.18
CA GLY A 342 0.62 -23.76 -22.00
C GLY A 342 0.18 -24.41 -20.71
N VAL A 343 0.80 -25.54 -20.34
CA VAL A 343 0.51 -26.24 -19.07
C VAL A 343 0.88 -25.35 -17.88
N VAL A 344 2.09 -24.78 -17.85
CA VAL A 344 2.52 -23.89 -16.77
C VAL A 344 1.64 -22.66 -16.68
N LEU A 345 1.27 -22.06 -17.82
CA LEU A 345 0.36 -20.92 -17.88
C LEU A 345 -0.99 -21.25 -17.23
N LEU A 346 -1.58 -22.39 -17.59
CA LEU A 346 -2.87 -22.82 -17.05
C LEU A 346 -2.79 -23.03 -15.53
N PHE A 347 -1.75 -23.68 -15.02
CA PHE A 347 -1.57 -23.87 -13.58
C PHE A 347 -1.33 -22.56 -12.83
N VAL A 348 -0.57 -21.61 -13.39
CA VAL A 348 -0.35 -20.29 -12.79
C VAL A 348 -1.67 -19.50 -12.72
N LEU A 349 -2.45 -19.50 -13.81
CA LEU A 349 -3.76 -18.85 -13.83
C LEU A 349 -4.72 -19.52 -12.84
N PHE A 350 -4.75 -20.85 -12.78
CA PHE A 350 -5.59 -21.59 -11.85
C PHE A 350 -5.23 -21.31 -10.38
N TRP A 351 -3.93 -21.29 -10.05
CA TRP A 351 -3.44 -21.10 -8.69
C TRP A 351 -3.83 -19.74 -8.06
N LYS A 352 -3.89 -18.67 -8.86
CA LYS A 352 -4.28 -17.31 -8.42
C LYS A 352 -5.60 -16.85 -9.04
N SER A 353 -6.52 -17.79 -9.20
CA SER A 353 -7.84 -17.55 -9.81
C SER A 353 -8.75 -16.69 -8.95
N ASP A 354 -8.61 -16.74 -7.64
CA ASP A 354 -9.46 -16.04 -6.67
C ASP A 354 -9.61 -14.53 -6.93
N ASN A 355 -8.52 -13.85 -7.31
CA ASN A 355 -8.53 -12.40 -7.48
C ASN A 355 -9.20 -11.96 -8.78
N TYR A 356 -8.82 -12.52 -9.92
CA TYR A 356 -9.44 -12.14 -11.20
C TYR A 356 -10.83 -12.76 -11.40
N TRP A 357 -11.13 -13.87 -10.71
CA TRP A 357 -12.47 -14.45 -10.73
C TRP A 357 -13.52 -13.46 -10.19
N LYS A 358 -13.22 -12.77 -9.08
CA LYS A 358 -14.10 -11.73 -8.52
C LYS A 358 -14.45 -10.62 -9.53
N TYR A 359 -13.48 -10.21 -10.35
CA TYR A 359 -13.69 -9.18 -11.37
C TYR A 359 -14.39 -9.70 -12.63
N SER A 360 -14.24 -10.99 -12.94
CA SER A 360 -14.84 -11.61 -14.12
C SER A 360 -16.23 -12.19 -13.86
N GLN A 361 -16.59 -12.49 -12.62
CA GLN A 361 -17.89 -13.03 -12.25
C GLN A 361 -19.07 -12.18 -12.77
N PRO A 362 -19.09 -10.84 -12.65
CA PRO A 362 -20.17 -10.02 -13.22
C PRO A 362 -20.31 -10.14 -14.74
N LEU A 363 -19.20 -10.43 -15.46
CA LEU A 363 -19.23 -10.67 -16.90
C LEU A 363 -19.80 -12.06 -17.21
N PHE A 364 -19.35 -13.09 -16.50
CA PHE A 364 -19.83 -14.45 -16.68
C PHE A 364 -21.30 -14.63 -16.29
N THR A 365 -21.77 -13.98 -15.22
CA THR A 365 -23.20 -13.99 -14.83
C THR A 365 -24.09 -13.36 -15.90
N LYS A 366 -23.60 -12.40 -16.70
CA LYS A 366 -24.34 -11.85 -17.83
C LYS A 366 -24.40 -12.80 -19.03
N ILE A 367 -23.31 -13.53 -19.29
CA ILE A 367 -23.18 -14.41 -20.46
C ILE A 367 -23.88 -15.75 -20.23
N ALA A 368 -23.77 -16.32 -19.04
CA ALA A 368 -24.36 -17.60 -18.68
C ALA A 368 -25.00 -17.55 -17.27
N PRO A 369 -26.14 -16.85 -17.12
CA PRO A 369 -26.81 -16.69 -15.83
C PRO A 369 -27.11 -18.03 -15.16
N SER A 370 -27.54 -19.04 -15.91
CA SER A 370 -27.89 -20.36 -15.38
C SER A 370 -26.73 -21.10 -14.69
N LEU A 371 -25.47 -20.80 -15.07
CA LEU A 371 -24.28 -21.43 -14.51
C LEU A 371 -23.69 -20.65 -13.33
N PHE A 372 -23.95 -19.34 -13.25
CA PHE A 372 -23.24 -18.43 -12.33
C PHE A 372 -24.17 -17.62 -11.42
N THR A 373 -25.48 -17.89 -11.44
CA THR A 373 -26.41 -17.32 -10.46
C THR A 373 -26.34 -18.15 -9.18
N PRO A 374 -26.20 -17.54 -7.99
CA PRO A 374 -26.27 -18.28 -6.74
C PRO A 374 -27.60 -19.05 -6.67
N PRO A 375 -27.60 -20.24 -6.03
CA PRO A 375 -28.82 -21.01 -5.85
C PRO A 375 -29.88 -20.20 -5.09
N PRO A 376 -31.17 -20.48 -5.31
CA PRO A 376 -32.22 -19.70 -4.66
C PRO A 376 -32.15 -19.86 -3.13
N PRO A 377 -32.67 -18.89 -2.34
CA PRO A 377 -32.41 -18.79 -0.91
C PRO A 377 -32.84 -20.01 -0.07
N ASP A 378 -33.79 -20.79 -0.59
CA ASP A 378 -34.37 -22.02 -0.03
C ASP A 378 -33.50 -23.27 -0.28
N VAL A 379 -32.53 -23.22 -1.20
CA VAL A 379 -31.64 -24.35 -1.50
C VAL A 379 -30.36 -24.23 -0.67
N VAL A 380 -30.15 -25.14 0.27
CA VAL A 380 -28.93 -25.17 1.10
C VAL A 380 -27.69 -25.26 0.22
N SER A 381 -26.81 -24.28 0.37
CA SER A 381 -25.58 -24.06 -0.37
C SER A 381 -24.55 -23.41 0.55
N LYS A 382 -23.29 -23.34 0.10
CA LYS A 382 -22.23 -22.65 0.86
C LYS A 382 -22.56 -21.18 1.17
N GLY A 383 -23.42 -20.53 0.40
CA GLY A 383 -23.78 -19.12 0.57
C GLY A 383 -24.93 -18.84 1.55
N ASN A 384 -25.72 -19.86 1.92
CA ASN A 384 -26.86 -19.74 2.84
C ASN A 384 -26.88 -20.79 3.95
N TRP A 385 -25.90 -21.69 3.99
CA TRP A 385 -25.64 -22.55 5.14
C TRP A 385 -25.04 -21.71 6.27
N ALA A 386 -25.88 -21.31 7.23
CA ALA A 386 -25.44 -20.67 8.47
C ALA A 386 -25.87 -21.57 9.65
N ALA A 387 -24.95 -21.87 10.55
CA ALA A 387 -25.32 -22.40 11.86
C ALA A 387 -26.17 -21.32 12.58
N LYS A 388 -27.20 -21.70 13.34
CA LYS A 388 -28.12 -20.75 14.03
C LYS A 388 -27.42 -19.74 14.97
N LYS A 389 -26.12 -19.91 15.27
CA LYS A 389 -25.28 -18.98 16.05
C LYS A 389 -24.37 -18.08 15.20
N ASP A 390 -24.21 -18.34 13.90
CA ASP A 390 -23.52 -17.46 12.95
C ASP A 390 -24.50 -16.38 12.48
N THR A 391 -24.93 -15.51 13.38
CA THR A 391 -25.65 -14.28 13.05
C THR A 391 -24.67 -13.25 12.49
N VAL A 392 -23.94 -13.58 11.43
CA VAL A 392 -23.61 -12.57 10.42
C VAL A 392 -24.95 -12.27 9.75
N VAL A 393 -25.73 -11.42 10.44
CA VAL A 393 -27.03 -10.93 9.99
C VAL A 393 -26.86 -10.65 8.50
N LYS A 394 -27.70 -11.27 7.66
CA LYS A 394 -27.89 -10.91 6.25
C LYS A 394 -28.37 -9.46 6.22
N ARG A 395 -27.47 -8.52 6.48
CA ARG A 395 -27.73 -7.09 6.36
C ARG A 395 -27.79 -6.80 4.88
N GLU A 396 -28.79 -6.04 4.47
CA GLU A 396 -28.92 -5.65 3.08
C GLU A 396 -27.62 -4.98 2.60
N PRO A 397 -27.12 -5.33 1.41
CA PRO A 397 -25.89 -4.76 0.90
C PRO A 397 -26.05 -3.25 0.70
N VAL A 398 -25.11 -2.49 1.24
CA VAL A 398 -25.05 -1.04 1.06
C VAL A 398 -25.04 -0.69 -0.43
N ARG A 399 -25.94 0.19 -0.85
CA ARG A 399 -26.04 0.63 -2.25
C ARG A 399 -24.98 1.70 -2.56
N TRP A 400 -24.08 1.39 -3.47
CA TRP A 400 -23.01 2.28 -3.93
C TRP A 400 -23.42 3.06 -5.19
N VAL A 401 -23.27 4.38 -5.15
CA VAL A 401 -23.62 5.32 -6.23
C VAL A 401 -22.46 6.28 -6.53
N GLU A 402 -22.53 6.96 -7.67
CA GLU A 402 -21.59 8.04 -8.01
C GLU A 402 -22.06 9.33 -7.32
N SER A 403 -21.12 10.08 -6.72
CA SER A 403 -21.45 11.29 -5.96
C SER A 403 -21.66 12.54 -6.82
N GLY A 404 -21.07 12.56 -8.03
CA GLY A 404 -21.02 13.76 -8.88
C GLY A 404 -19.94 14.78 -8.47
N LEU A 405 -19.27 14.57 -7.33
CA LEU A 405 -18.20 15.45 -6.84
C LEU A 405 -16.92 15.31 -7.68
N LYS A 406 -16.22 16.42 -7.89
CA LYS A 406 -15.04 16.47 -8.78
C LYS A 406 -13.89 15.61 -8.26
N THR A 407 -13.61 15.70 -6.97
CA THR A 407 -12.59 14.92 -6.25
C THR A 407 -12.89 13.42 -6.27
N LEU A 408 -14.16 13.03 -6.39
CA LEU A 408 -14.61 11.64 -6.39
C LEU A 408 -15.00 11.12 -7.78
N ASN A 409 -14.59 11.79 -8.85
CA ASN A 409 -14.85 11.28 -10.20
C ASN A 409 -14.38 9.83 -10.35
N ARG A 410 -15.28 8.93 -10.79
CA ARG A 410 -15.10 7.47 -10.92
C ARG A 410 -14.92 6.71 -9.60
N ILE A 411 -15.14 7.37 -8.46
CA ILE A 411 -15.19 6.77 -7.14
C ILE A 411 -16.65 6.72 -6.68
N LYS A 412 -17.08 5.54 -6.23
CA LYS A 412 -18.43 5.33 -5.72
C LYS A 412 -18.42 5.45 -4.20
N LEU A 413 -19.51 6.00 -3.67
CA LEU A 413 -19.79 6.10 -2.24
C LEU A 413 -21.11 5.41 -1.91
N PRO A 414 -21.36 5.06 -0.64
CA PRO A 414 -22.70 4.69 -0.20
C PRO A 414 -23.70 5.82 -0.49
N LYS A 415 -24.91 5.48 -0.91
CA LYS A 415 -25.96 6.46 -1.23
C LYS A 415 -26.23 7.42 -0.07
N ASN A 416 -26.33 6.89 1.15
CA ASN A 416 -26.58 7.69 2.34
C ASN A 416 -25.42 8.65 2.67
N THR A 417 -24.16 8.25 2.42
CA THR A 417 -23.01 9.17 2.52
C THR A 417 -23.08 10.29 1.48
N VAL A 418 -23.50 10.00 0.25
CA VAL A 418 -23.67 11.04 -0.79
C VAL A 418 -24.77 12.03 -0.40
N GLU A 419 -25.87 11.54 0.16
CA GLU A 419 -26.95 12.39 0.70
C GLU A 419 -26.45 13.24 1.87
N GLY A 420 -25.73 12.66 2.82
CA GLY A 420 -25.15 13.39 3.95
C GLY A 420 -24.14 14.47 3.53
N ILE A 421 -23.31 14.21 2.51
CA ILE A 421 -22.42 15.25 1.97
C ILE A 421 -23.21 16.43 1.37
N LYS A 422 -24.34 16.16 0.70
CA LYS A 422 -25.22 17.23 0.20
C LYS A 422 -25.84 18.02 1.36
N SER A 423 -26.28 17.33 2.40
CA SER A 423 -26.78 17.97 3.62
C SER A 423 -25.73 18.88 4.26
N ILE A 424 -24.46 18.47 4.30
CA ILE A 424 -23.33 19.33 4.74
C ILE A 424 -23.21 20.57 3.84
N GLN A 425 -23.22 20.41 2.52
CA GLN A 425 -23.15 21.53 1.55
C GLN A 425 -24.34 22.49 1.68
N GLU A 426 -25.46 22.02 2.21
CA GLU A 426 -26.68 22.81 2.38
C GLU A 426 -26.71 23.60 3.71
N LEU A 427 -25.82 23.29 4.66
CA LEU A 427 -25.74 24.00 5.93
C LEU A 427 -25.47 25.50 5.74
N GLU A 428 -26.17 26.34 6.51
CA GLU A 428 -26.03 27.79 6.44
C GLU A 428 -24.60 28.26 6.71
N VAL A 429 -23.93 27.67 7.69
CA VAL A 429 -22.53 27.98 8.02
C VAL A 429 -21.57 27.71 6.85
N VAL A 430 -21.86 26.71 6.01
CA VAL A 430 -21.07 26.37 4.82
C VAL A 430 -21.35 27.36 3.69
N LYS A 431 -22.61 27.72 3.47
CA LYS A 431 -23.03 28.69 2.44
C LYS A 431 -22.63 30.13 2.75
N THR A 432 -22.58 30.52 4.02
CA THR A 432 -22.29 31.90 4.43
C THR A 432 -20.79 32.18 4.50
N LYS A 433 -19.98 31.17 4.84
CA LYS A 433 -18.53 31.30 5.04
C LYS A 433 -17.69 30.64 3.95
N GLU A 434 -18.24 30.39 2.76
CA GLU A 434 -17.67 29.55 1.66
C GLU A 434 -16.13 29.50 1.56
N GLU A 435 -15.43 30.64 1.63
CA GLU A 435 -13.96 30.69 1.49
C GLU A 435 -13.18 30.73 2.82
N ASN A 436 -13.84 30.94 3.95
CA ASN A 436 -13.22 31.14 5.27
C ASN A 436 -13.74 30.17 6.34
N ILE A 437 -14.47 29.13 5.97
CA ILE A 437 -14.98 28.15 6.91
C ILE A 437 -13.83 27.39 7.59
N LYS A 438 -13.85 27.34 8.92
CA LYS A 438 -12.91 26.54 9.70
C LYS A 438 -13.49 25.17 10.00
N VAL A 439 -12.86 24.12 9.47
CA VAL A 439 -13.37 22.76 9.58
C VAL A 439 -12.38 21.86 10.30
N LEU A 440 -12.81 21.26 11.42
CA LEU A 440 -12.11 20.11 12.02
C LEU A 440 -12.68 18.83 11.41
N ASN A 441 -11.94 18.20 10.50
CA ASN A 441 -12.37 16.99 9.82
C ASN A 441 -11.66 15.75 10.37
N MET A 442 -12.26 15.13 11.39
CA MET A 442 -11.83 13.87 11.97
C MET A 442 -12.67 12.71 11.39
N SER A 443 -12.65 12.58 10.06
CA SER A 443 -13.35 11.52 9.34
C SER A 443 -12.60 11.09 8.08
N ASN A 444 -13.07 10.03 7.43
CA ASN A 444 -12.61 9.59 6.12
C ASN A 444 -13.07 10.54 4.98
N LEU A 445 -13.79 11.64 5.25
CA LEU A 445 -14.27 12.61 4.26
C LEU A 445 -13.29 13.76 4.00
N THR A 446 -11.98 13.51 4.10
CA THR A 446 -10.94 14.56 4.01
C THR A 446 -10.90 15.26 2.65
N PHE A 447 -11.42 14.62 1.60
CA PHE A 447 -11.60 15.23 0.28
C PHE A 447 -12.54 16.45 0.28
N LEU A 448 -13.37 16.62 1.32
CA LEU A 448 -14.22 17.80 1.47
C LEU A 448 -13.41 19.09 1.57
N ALA A 449 -12.14 19.04 1.99
CA ALA A 449 -11.26 20.21 1.96
C ALA A 449 -11.14 20.83 0.55
N ALA A 450 -11.14 20.00 -0.49
CA ALA A 450 -11.10 20.48 -1.87
C ALA A 450 -12.50 20.80 -2.43
N GLU A 451 -13.56 20.14 -1.96
CA GLU A 451 -14.93 20.38 -2.44
C GLU A 451 -15.58 21.61 -1.81
N LEU A 452 -15.26 21.88 -0.54
CA LEU A 452 -15.74 23.03 0.24
C LEU A 452 -14.71 24.16 0.30
N ASN A 453 -13.57 24.01 -0.40
CA ASN A 453 -12.51 25.00 -0.50
C ASN A 453 -11.97 25.53 0.84
N TYR A 454 -11.88 24.68 1.87
CA TYR A 454 -11.28 25.05 3.15
C TYR A 454 -9.84 24.55 3.26
N GLU A 455 -9.03 25.26 4.05
CA GLU A 455 -7.66 24.84 4.34
C GLU A 455 -7.63 23.86 5.52
N PRO A 456 -7.02 22.65 5.37
CA PRO A 456 -6.83 21.75 6.50
C PRO A 456 -5.93 22.35 7.58
N GLU A 457 -6.27 22.15 8.86
CA GLU A 457 -5.53 22.66 10.03
C GLU A 457 -4.03 22.43 9.93
N THR A 458 -3.24 23.47 10.26
CA THR A 458 -1.77 23.41 10.26
C THR A 458 -1.20 23.65 11.64
N GLY A 459 0.01 23.12 11.86
CA GLY A 459 0.78 23.31 13.07
C GLY A 459 1.71 22.14 13.33
N LYS A 460 2.81 22.41 14.02
CA LYS A 460 3.80 21.38 14.40
C LYS A 460 3.22 20.26 15.25
N ASP A 461 2.11 20.54 15.95
CA ASP A 461 1.42 19.61 16.85
C ASP A 461 0.18 18.96 16.20
N PHE A 462 -0.17 19.31 14.95
CA PHE A 462 -1.38 18.82 14.30
C PHE A 462 -1.13 17.51 13.54
N PRO A 463 -1.79 16.39 13.88
CA PRO A 463 -1.52 15.12 13.21
C PRO A 463 -2.29 15.00 11.89
N LEU A 464 -1.69 14.33 10.90
CA LEU A 464 -2.39 13.92 9.67
C LEU A 464 -3.34 12.73 9.92
N TRP A 465 -3.00 11.88 10.90
CA TRP A 465 -3.71 10.63 11.12
C TRP A 465 -4.23 10.54 12.56
N TYR A 466 -5.54 10.72 12.73
CA TYR A 466 -6.21 10.76 14.04
C TYR A 466 -6.39 9.41 14.75
N HIS A 467 -5.66 8.37 14.35
CA HIS A 467 -5.69 7.09 15.05
C HIS A 467 -4.86 7.18 16.34
N ARG A 468 -5.50 6.93 17.48
CA ARG A 468 -4.83 7.03 18.79
C ARG A 468 -3.76 5.94 18.91
N GLY A 469 -2.58 6.33 19.41
CA GLY A 469 -1.40 5.45 19.48
C GLY A 469 -0.65 5.26 18.16
N VAL A 470 -1.12 5.86 17.07
CA VAL A 470 -0.41 5.88 15.78
C VAL A 470 0.17 7.26 15.49
N ALA A 471 -0.66 8.30 15.44
CA ALA A 471 -0.20 9.68 15.32
C ALA A 471 -1.01 10.68 16.15
N LEU A 472 -1.93 10.19 16.98
CA LEU A 472 -2.63 11.01 17.95
C LEU A 472 -2.35 10.46 19.34
N PHE A 473 -1.82 11.31 20.22
CA PHE A 473 -1.50 11.00 21.61
C PHE A 473 -2.16 12.03 22.54
N ASP A 474 -1.94 11.90 23.85
CA ASP A 474 -2.60 12.76 24.83
C ASP A 474 -2.35 14.26 24.57
N ARG A 475 -1.14 14.62 24.12
CA ARG A 475 -0.79 15.99 23.69
C ARG A 475 -1.73 16.52 22.60
N GLU A 476 -1.99 15.72 21.57
CA GLU A 476 -2.87 16.11 20.46
C GLU A 476 -4.33 16.14 20.89
N VAL A 477 -4.76 15.24 21.79
CA VAL A 477 -6.11 15.26 22.38
C VAL A 477 -6.33 16.56 23.14
N ASP A 478 -5.40 16.91 24.04
CA ASP A 478 -5.48 18.13 24.85
C ASP A 478 -5.55 19.39 23.97
N MET A 479 -4.69 19.44 22.95
CA MET A 479 -4.67 20.54 21.97
C MET A 479 -5.99 20.66 21.21
N LEU A 480 -6.57 19.56 20.72
CA LEU A 480 -7.86 19.57 20.03
C LEU A 480 -9.00 19.99 20.97
N CYS A 481 -9.02 19.47 22.20
CA CYS A 481 -10.01 19.83 23.21
C CYS A 481 -9.94 21.32 23.57
N GLU A 482 -8.75 21.90 23.70
CA GLU A 482 -8.58 23.34 23.95
C GLU A 482 -9.21 24.18 22.83
N LYS A 483 -8.93 23.84 21.58
CA LYS A 483 -9.48 24.54 20.40
C LYS A 483 -11.00 24.39 20.29
N LEU A 484 -11.53 23.20 20.57
CA LEU A 484 -12.97 22.96 20.61
C LEU A 484 -13.65 23.78 21.72
N ASN A 485 -13.08 23.82 22.93
CA ASN A 485 -13.61 24.60 24.04
C ASN A 485 -13.60 26.12 23.77
N LYS A 486 -12.64 26.57 22.97
CA LYS A 486 -12.52 27.95 22.46
C LYS A 486 -13.45 28.27 21.28
N ALA A 487 -14.25 27.31 20.81
CA ALA A 487 -15.15 27.47 19.67
C ALA A 487 -14.42 27.91 18.38
N GLU A 488 -13.21 27.39 18.13
CA GLU A 488 -12.39 27.81 16.98
C GLU A 488 -12.92 27.34 15.61
N TYR A 489 -13.80 26.33 15.58
CA TYR A 489 -14.31 25.71 14.37
C TYR A 489 -15.75 26.12 14.08
N ASP A 490 -16.07 26.21 12.80
CA ASP A 490 -17.42 26.43 12.31
C ASP A 490 -18.18 25.11 12.10
N LEU A 491 -17.43 24.09 11.68
CA LEU A 491 -17.91 22.76 11.37
C LEU A 491 -16.95 21.72 11.93
N VAL A 492 -17.48 20.73 12.66
CA VAL A 492 -16.72 19.59 13.15
C VAL A 492 -17.33 18.33 12.56
N LEU A 493 -16.51 17.56 11.83
CA LEU A 493 -16.87 16.25 11.30
C LEU A 493 -16.15 15.19 12.11
N PHE A 494 -16.91 14.25 12.66
CA PHE A 494 -16.37 13.16 13.47
C PHE A 494 -16.89 11.84 12.94
N GLU A 495 -16.01 10.84 12.79
CA GLU A 495 -16.41 9.50 12.39
C GLU A 495 -16.42 8.53 13.57
N ASP A 496 -17.61 8.00 13.85
CA ASP A 496 -17.90 7.00 14.86
C ASP A 496 -17.71 5.59 14.25
N MET A 497 -16.67 4.89 14.72
CA MET A 497 -16.27 3.54 14.27
C MET A 497 -16.17 2.59 15.47
N PRO A 498 -17.31 2.14 16.04
CA PRO A 498 -17.34 1.45 17.34
C PRO A 498 -16.67 0.07 17.34
N ASN A 499 -16.41 -0.50 16.16
CA ASN A 499 -15.77 -1.80 16.00
C ASN A 499 -14.26 -1.71 15.71
N VAL A 500 -13.69 -0.51 15.70
CA VAL A 500 -12.26 -0.30 15.47
C VAL A 500 -11.70 0.47 16.65
N ASP A 501 -10.97 -0.24 17.52
CA ASP A 501 -10.36 0.36 18.69
C ASP A 501 -9.49 1.55 18.30
N ASN A 502 -9.65 2.67 19.02
CA ASN A 502 -8.80 3.86 18.91
C ASN A 502 -8.82 4.56 17.54
N PHE A 503 -9.78 4.23 16.68
CA PHE A 503 -9.98 4.87 15.39
C PHE A 503 -10.86 6.11 15.57
N PHE A 504 -10.19 7.26 15.76
CA PHE A 504 -10.72 8.52 16.31
C PHE A 504 -11.03 8.45 17.82
N PRO A 505 -10.35 9.26 18.67
CA PRO A 505 -10.54 9.25 20.12
C PRO A 505 -11.91 9.84 20.50
N TYR A 506 -12.71 9.11 21.30
CA TYR A 506 -14.00 9.63 21.77
C TYR A 506 -13.85 10.83 22.72
N GLU A 507 -12.70 10.98 23.37
CA GLU A 507 -12.40 12.11 24.25
C GLU A 507 -12.53 13.45 23.51
N VAL A 508 -12.13 13.50 22.24
CA VAL A 508 -12.22 14.73 21.45
C VAL A 508 -13.67 15.09 21.14
N ILE A 509 -14.55 14.10 20.89
CA ILE A 509 -15.96 14.39 20.66
C ILE A 509 -16.70 14.79 21.94
N GLU A 510 -16.33 14.21 23.09
CA GLU A 510 -16.84 14.64 24.40
C GLU A 510 -16.51 16.11 24.67
N CYS A 511 -15.30 16.56 24.33
CA CYS A 511 -14.93 17.98 24.38
C CYS A 511 -15.79 18.85 23.44
N ALA A 512 -16.05 18.38 22.21
CA ALA A 512 -16.86 19.11 21.24
C ALA A 512 -18.31 19.33 21.72
N GLN A 513 -18.92 18.33 22.37
CA GLN A 513 -20.33 18.39 22.81
C GLN A 513 -20.63 19.52 23.81
N ASN A 514 -19.61 20.11 24.44
CA ASN A 514 -19.76 21.28 25.30
C ASN A 514 -20.23 22.52 24.52
N LYS A 515 -19.61 22.82 23.38
CA LYS A 515 -19.83 24.04 22.58
C LYS A 515 -20.57 23.81 21.26
N TYR A 516 -20.56 22.57 20.77
CA TYR A 516 -21.15 22.20 19.49
C TYR A 516 -22.35 21.29 19.70
N GLN A 517 -23.30 21.33 18.76
CA GLN A 517 -24.46 20.44 18.70
C GLN A 517 -24.41 19.61 17.43
N ARG A 518 -24.82 18.34 17.54
CA ARG A 518 -24.92 17.43 16.39
C ARG A 518 -26.16 17.80 15.57
N VAL A 519 -25.98 18.12 14.30
CA VAL A 519 -27.07 18.50 13.38
C VAL A 519 -27.37 17.43 12.35
N ASP A 520 -26.44 16.50 12.10
CA ASP A 520 -26.65 15.39 11.17
C ASP A 520 -25.84 14.15 11.58
N LYS A 521 -26.27 12.98 11.10
CA LYS A 521 -25.60 11.69 11.24
C LYS A 521 -25.94 10.78 10.07
N PHE A 522 -24.93 10.32 9.35
CA PHE A 522 -25.09 9.45 8.19
C PHE A 522 -23.99 8.40 8.10
N LEU A 523 -24.12 7.44 7.18
CA LEU A 523 -23.22 6.31 7.01
C LEU A 523 -21.82 6.77 6.57
N SER A 524 -20.78 6.15 7.14
CA SER A 524 -19.38 6.36 6.73
C SER A 524 -19.13 6.04 5.25
N PRO A 525 -18.18 6.74 4.58
CA PRO A 525 -17.76 6.42 3.21
C PRO A 525 -17.17 5.00 3.08
N THR A 526 -16.81 4.32 4.17
CA THR A 526 -16.31 2.93 4.16
C THR A 526 -17.40 1.92 3.78
N GLY A 527 -18.67 2.26 3.99
CA GLY A 527 -19.82 1.38 3.75
C GLY A 527 -20.04 0.31 4.81
N TYR A 528 -19.34 0.35 5.95
CA TYR A 528 -19.66 -0.49 7.10
C TYR A 528 -20.89 0.07 7.82
N ILE A 529 -21.89 -0.78 8.03
CA ILE A 529 -23.20 -0.37 8.60
C ILE A 529 -23.09 0.12 10.06
N SER A 530 -22.04 -0.30 10.77
CA SER A 530 -21.75 0.19 12.12
C SER A 530 -21.14 1.59 12.15
N ASP A 531 -20.62 2.06 11.03
CA ASP A 531 -19.72 3.22 11.01
C ASP A 531 -20.49 4.43 10.48
N SER A 532 -20.34 5.57 11.14
CA SER A 532 -21.12 6.77 10.81
C SER A 532 -20.31 8.03 10.92
N VAL A 533 -20.64 9.02 10.10
CA VAL A 533 -20.12 10.38 10.21
C VAL A 533 -21.17 11.22 10.90
N GLU A 534 -20.74 11.90 11.94
CA GLU A 534 -21.52 12.86 12.72
C GLU A 534 -21.07 14.28 12.37
N VAL A 535 -22.06 15.18 12.24
CA VAL A 535 -21.83 16.57 11.85
C VAL A 535 -22.23 17.48 12.99
N TYR A 536 -21.30 18.33 13.40
CA TYR A 536 -21.46 19.24 14.53
C TYR A 536 -21.23 20.70 14.11
N VAL A 537 -22.08 21.60 14.60
CA VAL A 537 -21.96 23.06 14.45
C VAL A 537 -22.06 23.75 15.80
N LEU A 538 -21.62 25.00 15.91
CA LEU A 538 -21.72 25.76 17.16
C LEU A 538 -23.17 25.86 17.64
N LYS A 539 -23.39 25.67 18.95
CA LYS A 539 -24.72 25.86 19.58
C LYS A 539 -25.18 27.31 19.34
N GLY A 540 -26.42 27.47 18.86
CA GLY A 540 -27.01 28.77 18.51
C GLY A 540 -26.79 29.23 17.07
N ALA A 541 -25.92 28.59 16.28
CA ALA A 541 -25.63 29.01 14.90
C ALA A 541 -26.75 28.72 13.89
N GLN A 542 -27.83 28.02 14.28
CA GLN A 542 -28.99 27.74 13.41
C GLN A 542 -30.22 28.62 13.74
N ASP A 543 -30.24 29.33 14.87
CA ASP A 543 -31.41 30.11 15.30
C ASP A 543 -31.44 31.54 14.72
N ASP A 544 -30.33 32.04 14.18
CA ASP A 544 -30.22 33.41 13.66
C ASP A 544 -30.81 33.58 12.24
N GLY A 545 -31.19 32.49 11.56
CA GLY A 545 -31.80 32.53 10.23
C GLY A 545 -33.28 32.92 10.18
N ASN A 546 -33.92 33.18 11.34
CA ASN A 546 -35.37 33.48 11.44
C ASN A 546 -35.70 34.84 12.07
N ILE A 547 -34.72 35.73 12.25
CA ILE A 547 -34.95 37.09 12.76
C ILE A 547 -34.78 38.07 11.59
N ASN A 548 -35.77 38.09 10.69
CA ASN A 548 -36.22 39.26 9.90
C ASN A 548 -37.18 38.77 8.80
N ASN A 549 -38.46 38.65 9.15
CA ASN A 549 -39.59 38.81 8.24
C ASN A 549 -40.61 39.72 8.92
#